data_AF-A0A830EJH0-F1
#
_entry.id   AF-A0A830EJH0-F1
#
_cell.length_a   1.000
_cell.length_b   1.000
_cell.length_c   1.000
_cell.angle_alpha   90.00
_cell.angle_beta   90.00
_cell.angle_gamma   90.00
#
_symmetry.space_group_name_H-M   'P 1'
#
loop_
_entity.id
_entity.type
_entity.pdbx_description
1 polymer ?
#
loop_
_entity_poly.entity_id
_entity_poly.type
_entity_poly.pdbx_seq_one_letter_code
_entity_poly.pdbx_strand_id
1 'polypeptide(L)'
;MSSDDDLTALVTDLVTTLQELETEVEPTTDSGLPRPPTPGELLRFTSDVTIPAVILILKTNVEALKLLRRALRMAEGRPTTTGSASDEVRQRASDLSRATLSRLDGALTDLQQAVEGRPEDEDARELIQEAQQLRDQIQDRLADEQGVSEEVDPDQVTDVPVDVDAELRSIKDEIDGPDRNNDGTENGGGSDEE
;
A
#
# COMPACT_ATOMS: atom_id res chain seq x y z
N MET A 1 -34.71 -34.61 6.21
CA MET A 1 -33.33 -34.19 5.98
C MET A 1 -33.44 -32.73 5.61
N SER A 2 -32.97 -31.88 6.51
CA SER A 2 -33.31 -30.46 6.53
C SER A 2 -32.29 -29.71 5.68
N SER A 3 -32.70 -28.66 4.98
CA SER A 3 -31.82 -27.83 4.13
C SER A 3 -30.61 -27.24 4.88
N ASP A 4 -30.66 -27.23 6.22
CA ASP A 4 -29.58 -26.82 7.12
C ASP A 4 -28.43 -27.85 7.17
N ASP A 5 -28.75 -29.15 7.09
CA ASP A 5 -27.76 -30.23 7.07
C ASP A 5 -26.98 -30.23 5.74
N ASP A 6 -27.68 -30.00 4.62
CA ASP A 6 -27.08 -29.92 3.29
C ASP A 6 -26.17 -28.69 3.15
N LEU A 7 -26.59 -27.54 3.71
CA LEU A 7 -25.77 -26.33 3.73
C LEU A 7 -24.51 -26.51 4.58
N THR A 8 -24.63 -27.17 5.74
CA THR A 8 -23.49 -27.47 6.60
C THR A 8 -22.48 -28.39 5.91
N ALA A 9 -22.96 -29.38 5.15
CA ALA A 9 -22.11 -30.25 4.34
C ALA A 9 -21.38 -29.48 3.23
N LEU A 10 -22.09 -28.64 2.47
CA LEU A 10 -21.51 -27.79 1.42
C LEU A 10 -20.47 -26.80 1.97
N VAL A 11 -20.73 -26.22 3.16
CA VAL A 11 -19.78 -25.31 3.81
C VAL A 11 -18.54 -26.06 4.30
N THR A 12 -18.71 -27.25 4.86
CA THR A 12 -17.58 -28.07 5.33
C THR A 12 -16.70 -28.53 4.15
N ASP A 13 -17.32 -28.91 3.04
CA ASP A 13 -16.64 -29.30 1.80
C ASP A 13 -15.89 -28.11 1.19
N LEU A 14 -16.51 -26.93 1.17
CA LEU A 14 -15.88 -25.69 0.71
C LEU A 14 -14.70 -25.29 1.61
N VAL A 15 -14.85 -25.36 2.94
CA VAL A 15 -13.74 -25.08 3.87
C VAL A 15 -12.59 -26.05 3.62
N THR A 16 -12.88 -27.34 3.43
CA THR A 16 -11.87 -28.37 3.13
C THR A 16 -11.15 -28.08 1.82
N THR A 17 -11.90 -27.74 0.78
CA THR A 17 -11.36 -27.44 -0.56
C THR A 17 -10.53 -26.15 -0.53
N LEU A 18 -10.96 -25.14 0.23
CA LEU A 18 -10.18 -23.91 0.41
C LEU A 18 -8.90 -24.15 1.20
N GLN A 19 -8.90 -25.04 2.18
CA GLN A 19 -7.71 -25.43 2.93
C GLN A 19 -6.72 -26.23 2.07
N GLU A 20 -7.23 -27.09 1.20
CA GLU A 20 -6.44 -27.84 0.22
C GLU A 20 -5.83 -26.89 -0.82
N LEU A 21 -6.61 -25.94 -1.36
CA LEU A 21 -6.12 -24.91 -2.28
C LEU A 21 -5.14 -23.94 -1.62
N GLU A 22 -5.35 -23.52 -0.37
CA GLU A 22 -4.41 -22.66 0.37
C GLU A 22 -3.05 -23.32 0.53
N THR A 23 -3.03 -24.65 0.66
CA THR A 23 -1.79 -25.44 0.75
C THR A 23 -1.09 -25.57 -0.62
N GLU A 24 -1.82 -25.44 -1.72
CA GLU A 24 -1.32 -25.63 -3.10
C GLU A 24 -0.95 -24.33 -3.83
N VAL A 25 -1.34 -23.17 -3.29
CA VAL A 25 -1.24 -21.88 -4.02
C VAL A 25 0.17 -21.31 -4.12
N GLU A 26 1.13 -21.70 -3.28
CA GLU A 26 2.48 -21.13 -3.33
C GLU A 26 3.48 -22.06 -4.02
N PRO A 27 3.96 -21.74 -5.25
CA PRO A 27 5.10 -22.44 -5.82
C PRO A 27 6.33 -22.15 -4.95
N THR A 28 6.64 -23.08 -4.06
CA THR A 28 7.80 -23.02 -3.18
C THR A 28 9.04 -23.45 -3.94
N THR A 29 10.14 -22.71 -3.77
CA THR A 29 11.44 -23.15 -4.29
C THR A 29 11.91 -24.41 -3.53
N ASP A 30 12.90 -25.14 -4.02
CA ASP A 30 13.55 -26.25 -3.28
C ASP A 30 14.05 -25.83 -1.87
N SER A 31 14.12 -24.52 -1.59
CA SER A 31 14.50 -23.93 -0.29
C SER A 31 13.30 -23.47 0.57
N GLY A 32 12.05 -23.77 0.19
CA GLY A 32 10.85 -23.46 0.98
C GLY A 32 10.47 -21.97 1.01
N LEU A 33 11.10 -21.14 0.16
CA LEU A 33 10.77 -19.73 0.02
C LEU A 33 9.65 -19.56 -1.03
N PRO A 34 8.70 -18.62 -0.85
CA PRO A 34 7.71 -18.30 -1.86
C PRO A 34 8.44 -17.74 -3.10
N ARG A 35 8.23 -18.37 -4.26
CA ARG A 35 8.83 -17.90 -5.51
C ARG A 35 8.15 -16.58 -5.92
N PRO A 36 8.91 -15.53 -6.27
CA PRO A 36 8.30 -14.31 -6.80
C PRO A 36 7.57 -14.62 -8.11
N PRO A 37 6.36 -14.05 -8.32
CA PRO A 37 5.59 -14.28 -9.53
C PRO A 37 6.35 -13.78 -10.75
N THR A 38 6.24 -14.54 -11.85
CA THR A 38 6.85 -14.15 -13.11
C THR A 38 6.04 -13.04 -13.79
N PRO A 39 6.67 -12.17 -14.61
CA PRO A 39 5.96 -11.11 -15.33
C PRO A 39 4.79 -11.63 -16.19
N GLY A 40 4.92 -12.86 -16.74
CA GLY A 40 3.85 -13.51 -17.51
C GLY A 40 2.65 -13.94 -16.66
N GLU A 41 2.88 -14.38 -15.43
CA GLU A 41 1.81 -14.76 -14.48
C GLU A 41 1.01 -13.52 -14.04
N LEU A 42 1.67 -12.37 -13.85
CA LEU A 42 0.98 -11.11 -13.54
C LEU A 42 0.09 -10.61 -14.69
N LEU A 43 0.59 -10.69 -15.92
CA LEU A 43 -0.20 -10.34 -17.12
C LEU A 43 -1.41 -11.26 -17.26
N ARG A 44 -1.24 -12.55 -16.99
CA ARG A 44 -2.32 -13.55 -17.06
C ARG A 44 -3.31 -13.42 -15.92
N PHE A 45 -2.88 -13.15 -14.70
CA PHE A 45 -3.77 -12.85 -13.57
C PHE A 45 -4.61 -11.60 -13.83
N THR A 46 -4.00 -10.60 -14.48
CA THR A 46 -4.72 -9.39 -14.88
C THR A 46 -5.80 -9.70 -15.92
N SER A 47 -5.52 -10.54 -16.93
CA SER A 47 -6.50 -10.93 -17.94
C SER A 47 -7.59 -11.87 -17.42
N ASP A 48 -7.22 -12.85 -16.59
CA ASP A 48 -8.12 -13.96 -16.24
C ASP A 48 -8.97 -13.63 -15.02
N VAL A 49 -8.51 -12.74 -14.14
CA VAL A 49 -9.17 -12.44 -12.85
C VAL A 49 -9.45 -10.95 -12.68
N THR A 50 -8.43 -10.10 -12.79
CA THR A 50 -8.57 -8.68 -12.42
C THR A 50 -9.48 -7.92 -13.39
N ILE A 51 -9.25 -8.04 -14.69
CA ILE A 51 -10.06 -7.39 -15.72
C ILE A 51 -11.53 -7.84 -15.61
N PRO A 52 -11.86 -9.15 -15.57
CA PRO A 52 -13.23 -9.60 -15.36
C PRO A 52 -13.89 -9.07 -14.09
N ALA A 53 -13.17 -9.06 -12.96
CA ALA A 53 -13.69 -8.55 -11.68
C ALA A 53 -14.02 -7.06 -11.77
N VAL A 54 -13.13 -6.26 -12.34
CA VAL A 54 -13.37 -4.82 -12.54
C VAL A 54 -14.56 -4.58 -13.47
N ILE A 55 -14.69 -5.36 -14.55
CA ILE A 55 -15.87 -5.31 -15.44
C ILE A 55 -17.16 -5.62 -14.66
N LEU A 56 -17.14 -6.61 -13.77
CA LEU A 56 -18.31 -6.98 -12.96
C LEU A 56 -18.73 -5.85 -12.02
N ILE A 57 -17.77 -5.23 -11.33
CA ILE A 57 -18.01 -4.07 -10.46
C ILE A 57 -18.63 -2.93 -11.28
N LEU A 58 -18.06 -2.62 -12.44
CA LEU A 58 -18.58 -1.57 -13.32
C LEU A 58 -20.00 -1.89 -13.82
N LYS A 59 -20.27 -3.13 -14.24
CA LYS A 59 -21.61 -3.57 -14.67
C LYS A 59 -22.63 -3.41 -13.54
N THR A 60 -22.25 -3.77 -12.32
CA THR A 60 -23.07 -3.61 -11.12
C THR A 60 -23.37 -2.14 -10.86
N ASN A 61 -22.36 -1.26 -10.97
CA ASN A 61 -22.56 0.19 -10.85
C ASN A 61 -23.51 0.73 -11.92
N VAL A 62 -23.37 0.29 -13.17
CA VAL A 62 -24.28 0.67 -14.26
C VAL A 62 -25.71 0.20 -14.00
N GLU A 63 -25.90 -1.01 -13.48
CA GLU A 63 -27.22 -1.52 -13.11
C GLU A 63 -27.84 -0.74 -11.95
N ALA A 64 -27.04 -0.40 -10.93
CA ALA A 64 -27.47 0.46 -9.83
C ALA A 64 -27.93 1.85 -10.33
N LEU A 65 -27.18 2.46 -11.25
CA LEU A 65 -27.55 3.73 -11.87
C LEU A 65 -28.82 3.62 -12.72
N LYS A 66 -29.05 2.50 -13.40
CA LYS A 66 -30.31 2.25 -14.12
C LYS A 66 -31.50 2.15 -13.16
N LEU A 67 -31.32 1.50 -12.02
CA LEU A 67 -32.34 1.44 -10.96
C LEU A 67 -32.64 2.82 -10.39
N LEU A 68 -31.60 3.61 -10.09
CA LEU A 68 -31.75 5.00 -9.65
C LEU A 68 -32.52 5.84 -10.68
N ARG A 69 -32.18 5.73 -11.97
CA ARG A 69 -32.92 6.41 -13.04
C ARG A 69 -34.40 6.01 -13.05
N ARG A 70 -34.71 4.72 -12.85
CA ARG A 70 -36.10 4.23 -12.77
C ARG A 70 -36.82 4.78 -11.54
N ALA A 71 -36.14 4.88 -10.40
CA ALA A 71 -36.67 5.50 -9.19
C ALA A 71 -36.96 7.00 -9.39
N LEU A 72 -36.01 7.75 -9.97
CA LEU A 72 -36.18 9.17 -10.29
C LEU A 72 -37.33 9.41 -11.27
N ARG A 73 -37.47 8.56 -12.31
CA ARG A 73 -38.60 8.61 -13.25
C ARG A 73 -39.94 8.37 -12.55
N MET A 74 -39.97 7.53 -11.53
CA MET A 74 -41.18 7.25 -10.74
C MET A 74 -41.53 8.42 -9.80
N ALA A 75 -40.51 9.12 -9.27
CA ALA A 75 -40.68 10.33 -8.47
C ALA A 75 -41.22 11.50 -9.31
N GLU A 76 -40.71 11.68 -10.54
CA GLU A 76 -41.16 12.72 -11.48
C GLU A 76 -42.63 12.52 -11.91
N GLY A 77 -43.12 11.28 -11.91
CA GLY A 77 -44.50 10.94 -12.29
C GLY A 77 -45.56 11.28 -11.23
N ARG A 78 -45.19 11.77 -10.04
CA ARG A 78 -46.13 12.03 -8.94
C ARG A 78 -46.39 13.54 -8.84
N PRO A 79 -47.64 14.04 -9.03
CA PRO A 79 -47.92 15.46 -8.90
C PRO A 79 -47.54 15.95 -7.49
N THR A 80 -46.68 16.96 -7.48
CA THR A 80 -46.02 17.55 -6.32
C THR A 80 -46.97 17.88 -5.18
N THR A 81 -47.01 17.03 -4.16
CA THR A 81 -47.48 17.40 -2.81
C THR A 81 -46.24 17.77 -1.98
N THR A 82 -45.39 18.65 -2.52
CA THR A 82 -43.97 18.80 -2.15
C THR A 82 -43.70 19.92 -1.12
N GLY A 83 -44.75 20.51 -0.51
CA GLY A 83 -44.56 21.55 0.52
C GLY A 83 -43.90 20.99 1.79
N SER A 84 -44.58 20.09 2.51
CA SER A 84 -44.14 19.70 3.85
C SER A 84 -42.87 18.82 3.89
N ALA A 85 -42.67 17.93 2.92
CA ALA A 85 -41.51 17.04 2.93
C ALA A 85 -40.20 17.77 2.55
N SER A 86 -40.28 18.84 1.74
CA SER A 86 -39.09 19.60 1.34
C SER A 86 -38.61 20.56 2.43
N ASP A 87 -39.53 21.15 3.21
CA ASP A 87 -39.19 22.00 4.34
C ASP A 87 -38.48 21.22 5.46
N GLU A 88 -38.92 19.99 5.76
CA GLU A 88 -38.31 19.15 6.78
C GLU A 88 -36.87 18.71 6.41
N VAL A 89 -36.62 18.46 5.12
CA VAL A 89 -35.29 18.14 4.59
C VAL A 89 -34.39 19.39 4.61
N ARG A 90 -34.92 20.56 4.25
CA ARG A 90 -34.19 21.84 4.29
C ARG A 90 -33.80 22.22 5.72
N GLN A 91 -34.68 21.97 6.68
CA GLN A 91 -34.40 22.22 8.10
C GLN A 91 -33.26 21.32 8.59
N ARG A 92 -33.34 20.00 8.34
CA ARG A 92 -32.27 19.05 8.70
C ARG A 92 -30.93 19.39 8.05
N ALA A 93 -30.94 19.79 6.78
CA ALA A 93 -29.73 20.23 6.09
C ALA A 93 -29.12 21.47 6.76
N SER A 94 -29.95 22.44 7.14
CA SER A 94 -29.50 23.66 7.81
C SER A 94 -28.91 23.39 9.20
N ASP A 95 -29.54 22.51 9.98
CA ASP A 95 -29.07 22.12 11.31
C ASP A 95 -27.73 21.37 11.23
N LEU A 96 -27.59 20.45 10.27
CA LEU A 96 -26.34 19.75 10.03
C LEU A 96 -25.24 20.71 9.58
N SER A 97 -25.53 21.62 8.65
CA SER A 97 -24.56 22.65 8.21
C SER A 97 -24.07 23.49 9.38
N ARG A 98 -24.97 23.90 10.29
CA ARG A 98 -24.58 24.67 11.47
C ARG A 98 -23.72 23.86 12.44
N ALA A 99 -24.04 22.58 12.65
CA ALA A 99 -23.24 21.70 13.49
C ALA A 99 -21.82 21.47 12.93
N THR A 100 -21.71 21.28 11.61
CA THR A 100 -20.41 21.11 10.94
C THR A 100 -19.58 22.38 10.99
N LEU A 101 -20.18 23.56 10.76
CA LEU A 101 -19.47 24.84 10.88
C LEU A 101 -18.98 25.08 12.31
N SER A 102 -19.80 24.79 13.32
CA SER A 102 -19.38 24.92 14.72
C SER A 102 -18.21 24.00 15.09
N ARG A 103 -18.17 22.78 14.53
CA ARG A 103 -17.03 21.86 14.72
C ARG A 103 -15.77 22.35 14.00
N LEU A 104 -15.92 22.92 12.81
CA LEU A 104 -14.80 23.48 12.06
C LEU A 104 -14.20 24.70 12.76
N ASP A 105 -15.02 25.62 13.27
CA ASP A 105 -14.54 26.77 14.04
C ASP A 105 -13.79 26.35 15.31
N GLY A 106 -14.26 25.29 15.98
CA GLY A 106 -13.55 24.66 17.09
C GLY A 106 -12.17 24.12 16.66
N ALA A 107 -12.13 23.27 15.64
CA ALA A 107 -10.88 22.70 15.14
C ALA A 107 -9.87 23.75 14.64
N LEU A 108 -10.36 24.86 14.05
CA LEU A 108 -9.50 25.98 13.64
C LEU A 108 -8.94 26.76 14.84
N THR A 109 -9.73 26.89 15.91
CA THR A 109 -9.28 27.50 17.17
C THR A 109 -8.21 26.62 17.82
N ASP A 110 -8.43 25.30 17.88
CA ASP A 110 -7.48 24.33 18.42
C ASP A 110 -6.17 24.34 17.62
N LEU A 111 -6.26 24.41 16.29
CA LEU A 111 -5.08 24.52 15.41
C LEU A 111 -4.33 25.83 15.64
N GLN A 112 -5.02 26.97 15.76
CA GLN A 112 -4.39 28.25 16.05
C GLN A 112 -3.64 28.20 17.39
N GLN A 113 -4.25 27.61 18.41
CA GLN A 113 -3.65 27.47 19.73
C GLN A 113 -2.46 26.50 19.74
N ALA A 114 -2.53 25.40 18.98
CA ALA A 114 -1.40 24.48 18.80
C ALA A 114 -0.22 25.19 18.13
N VAL A 115 -0.46 26.02 17.10
CA VAL A 115 0.57 26.84 16.44
C VAL A 115 1.16 27.89 17.39
N GLU A 116 0.35 28.43 18.31
CA GLU A 116 0.79 29.34 19.36
C GLU A 116 1.45 28.62 20.56
N GLY A 117 1.59 27.29 20.52
CA GLY A 117 2.23 26.49 21.57
C GLY A 117 1.41 26.29 22.84
N ARG A 118 0.08 26.47 22.78
CA ARG A 118 -0.85 26.30 23.90
C ARG A 118 -2.03 25.37 23.53
N PRO A 119 -1.78 24.09 23.20
CA PRO A 119 -2.88 23.17 22.91
C PRO A 119 -3.83 23.05 24.13
N GLU A 120 -5.13 23.19 23.90
CA GLU A 120 -6.17 23.00 24.93
C GLU A 120 -6.44 21.52 25.23
N ASP A 121 -6.18 20.64 24.27
CA ASP A 121 -6.28 19.18 24.42
C ASP A 121 -5.18 18.63 25.33
N GLU A 122 -5.57 17.78 26.29
CA GLU A 122 -4.65 17.16 27.25
C GLU A 122 -3.73 16.15 26.56
N ASP A 123 -4.24 15.36 25.62
CA ASP A 123 -3.46 14.36 24.89
C ASP A 123 -2.37 15.06 24.04
N ALA A 124 -2.71 16.23 23.47
CA ALA A 124 -1.77 17.04 22.72
C ALA A 124 -0.69 17.68 23.61
N ARG A 125 -1.01 18.02 24.86
CA ARG A 125 -0.01 18.52 25.83
C ARG A 125 0.98 17.42 26.21
N GLU A 126 0.50 16.20 26.45
CA GLU A 126 1.34 15.04 26.78
C GLU A 126 2.33 14.74 25.66
N LEU A 127 1.86 14.66 24.41
CA LEU A 127 2.71 14.39 23.25
C LEU A 127 3.79 15.45 23.02
N ILE A 128 3.48 16.74 23.26
CA ILE A 128 4.48 17.82 23.15
C ILE A 128 5.51 17.71 24.27
N GLN A 129 5.10 17.38 25.48
CA GLN A 129 6.01 17.19 26.60
C GLN A 129 6.95 16.00 26.34
N GLU A 130 6.42 14.89 25.83
CA GLU A 130 7.21 13.73 25.43
C GLU A 130 8.20 14.08 24.30
N ALA A 131 7.77 14.83 23.28
CA ALA A 131 8.64 15.28 22.20
C ALA A 131 9.76 16.21 22.69
N GLN A 132 9.47 17.11 23.64
CA GLN A 132 10.49 17.95 24.28
C GLN A 132 11.48 17.11 25.06
N GLN A 133 11.01 16.16 25.86
CA GLN A 133 11.85 15.26 26.64
C GLN A 133 12.73 14.36 25.75
N LEU A 134 12.21 13.92 24.61
CA LEU A 134 12.98 13.13 23.63
C LEU A 134 14.06 13.97 22.95
N ARG A 135 13.75 15.23 22.60
CA ARG A 135 14.75 16.15 22.03
C ARG A 135 15.89 16.41 23.02
N ASP A 136 15.57 16.63 24.28
CA ASP A 136 16.56 16.90 25.31
C ASP A 136 17.45 15.65 25.55
N GLN A 137 16.87 14.44 25.55
CA GLN A 137 17.63 13.18 25.57
C GLN A 137 18.56 12.99 24.36
N ILE A 138 18.11 13.38 23.15
CA ILE A 138 18.94 13.33 21.95
C ILE A 138 20.08 14.34 22.07
N GLN A 139 19.84 15.53 22.60
CA GLN A 139 20.88 16.53 22.83
C GLN A 139 21.91 16.05 23.85
N ASP A 140 21.48 15.44 24.96
CA ASP A 140 22.37 14.87 25.96
C ASP A 140 23.23 13.74 25.36
N ARG A 141 22.63 12.83 24.59
CA ARG A 141 23.36 11.76 23.91
C ARG A 141 24.36 12.31 22.87
N LEU A 142 23.96 13.31 22.11
CA LEU A 142 24.82 13.95 21.11
C LEU A 142 25.95 14.76 21.78
N ALA A 143 25.72 15.32 22.97
CA ALA A 143 26.74 16.00 23.76
C ALA A 143 27.71 15.00 24.41
N ASP A 144 27.23 13.85 24.89
CA ASP A 144 28.08 12.76 25.40
C ASP A 144 28.96 12.18 24.27
N GLU A 145 28.40 11.93 23.08
CA GLU A 145 29.18 11.43 21.92
C GLU A 145 30.24 12.44 21.44
N GLN A 146 29.95 13.74 21.51
CA GLN A 146 30.92 14.80 21.20
C GLN A 146 31.96 14.99 22.31
N GLY A 147 31.56 14.90 23.59
CA GLY A 147 32.47 15.02 24.73
C GLY A 147 33.44 13.84 24.87
N VAL A 148 33.04 12.64 24.46
CA VAL A 148 33.93 11.45 24.40
C VAL A 148 34.92 11.54 23.23
N SER A 149 34.60 12.32 22.19
CA SER A 149 35.47 12.52 21.04
C SER A 149 36.62 13.52 21.30
N GLU A 150 36.59 14.28 22.41
CA GLU A 150 37.61 15.28 22.75
C GLU A 150 38.83 14.68 23.48
N GLU A 151 38.81 13.39 23.84
CA GLU A 151 39.95 12.67 24.46
C GLU A 151 40.64 11.67 23.50
N VAL A 152 40.25 11.66 22.22
CA VAL A 152 40.95 10.89 21.19
C VAL A 152 42.02 11.76 20.55
N ASP A 153 43.27 11.39 20.77
CA ASP A 153 44.47 11.93 20.12
C ASP A 153 44.22 12.09 18.61
N PRO A 154 44.26 13.31 18.02
CA PRO A 154 43.94 13.54 16.61
C PRO A 154 44.89 12.81 15.63
N ASP A 155 45.96 12.20 16.14
CA ASP A 155 46.90 11.36 15.38
C ASP A 155 46.42 9.90 15.19
N GLN A 156 45.29 9.47 15.76
CA GLN A 156 44.80 8.08 15.67
C GLN A 156 43.47 7.88 14.91
N VAL A 157 42.85 8.95 14.37
CA VAL A 157 41.77 8.78 13.40
C VAL A 157 42.43 8.41 12.07
N THR A 158 42.68 7.11 11.86
CA THR A 158 43.06 6.62 10.53
C THR A 158 41.86 6.78 9.63
N ASP A 159 41.77 7.95 8.99
CA ASP A 159 41.06 8.12 7.73
C ASP A 159 41.64 7.06 6.79
N VAL A 160 40.96 5.92 6.65
CA VAL A 160 41.39 4.86 5.74
C VAL A 160 40.99 5.36 4.35
N PRO A 161 41.93 5.82 3.51
CA PRO A 161 41.58 6.33 2.20
C PRO A 161 41.08 5.15 1.37
N VAL A 162 39.76 5.07 1.19
CA VAL A 162 39.13 4.05 0.34
C VAL A 162 39.44 4.42 -1.11
N ASP A 163 40.34 3.67 -1.74
CA ASP A 163 40.65 3.83 -3.16
C ASP A 163 39.51 3.23 -4.00
N VAL A 164 38.55 4.09 -4.34
CA VAL A 164 37.38 3.74 -5.15
C VAL A 164 37.79 3.17 -6.52
N ASP A 165 38.94 3.58 -7.07
CA ASP A 165 39.40 3.10 -8.37
C ASP A 165 39.89 1.65 -8.32
N ALA A 166 40.42 1.21 -7.17
CA ALA A 166 40.81 -0.18 -6.94
C ALA A 166 39.58 -1.09 -6.77
N GLU A 167 38.59 -0.64 -5.99
CA GLU A 167 37.33 -1.37 -5.75
C GLU A 167 36.53 -1.55 -7.06
N LEU A 168 36.44 -0.50 -7.88
CA LEU A 168 35.74 -0.57 -9.17
C LEU A 168 36.42 -1.54 -10.15
N ARG A 169 37.75 -1.66 -10.11
CA ARG A 169 38.49 -2.63 -10.94
C ARG A 169 38.23 -4.07 -10.52
N SER A 170 38.15 -4.33 -9.21
CA SER A 170 37.80 -5.66 -8.69
C SER A 170 36.41 -6.10 -9.14
N ILE A 171 35.42 -5.20 -9.05
CA ILE A 171 34.03 -5.48 -9.50
C ILE A 171 33.99 -5.67 -11.03
N LYS A 172 34.78 -4.90 -11.78
CA LYS A 172 34.87 -5.00 -13.24
C LYS A 172 35.45 -6.35 -13.68
N ASP A 173 36.51 -6.83 -13.03
CA ASP A 173 37.13 -8.13 -13.33
C ASP A 173 36.23 -9.32 -12.90
N GLU A 174 35.40 -9.15 -11.86
CA GLU A 174 34.38 -10.14 -11.49
C GLU A 174 33.28 -10.25 -12.55
N ILE A 175 32.89 -9.12 -13.15
CA ILE A 175 31.88 -9.06 -14.23
C ILE A 175 32.44 -9.54 -15.58
N ASP A 176 33.70 -9.23 -15.90
CA ASP A 176 34.38 -9.63 -17.17
C ASP A 176 35.10 -10.99 -17.06
N GLY A 177 34.78 -11.80 -16.04
CA GLY A 177 35.34 -13.15 -15.86
C GLY A 177 35.22 -14.01 -17.14
N PRO A 178 36.19 -14.90 -17.41
CA PRO A 178 36.50 -15.38 -18.75
C PRO A 178 35.32 -16.09 -19.40
N ASP A 179 34.85 -15.51 -20.51
CA ASP A 179 33.93 -16.15 -21.44
C ASP A 179 34.42 -17.58 -21.72
N ARG A 180 33.64 -18.55 -21.25
CA ARG A 180 33.83 -19.96 -21.55
C ARG A 180 33.60 -20.13 -23.05
N ASN A 181 34.70 -20.37 -23.76
CA ASN A 181 34.75 -20.84 -25.15
C ASN A 181 33.55 -21.76 -25.47
N ASN A 182 32.68 -21.33 -26.38
CA ASN A 182 31.79 -22.23 -27.08
C ASN A 182 32.47 -22.67 -28.39
N ASP A 183 33.16 -23.80 -28.30
CA ASP A 183 33.55 -24.65 -29.42
C ASP A 183 32.30 -25.05 -30.21
N GLY A 184 32.08 -24.35 -31.32
CA GLY A 184 31.09 -24.69 -32.34
C GLY A 184 31.78 -25.24 -33.58
N THR A 185 32.19 -26.50 -33.52
CA THR A 185 32.48 -27.32 -34.70
C THR A 185 31.22 -27.38 -35.59
N GLU A 186 31.16 -26.57 -36.66
CA GLU A 186 30.15 -26.72 -37.72
C GLU A 186 30.78 -27.36 -38.96
N ASN A 187 30.36 -28.60 -39.19
CA ASN A 187 30.65 -29.42 -40.34
C ASN A 187 29.42 -29.35 -41.28
N GLY A 188 29.63 -28.89 -42.52
CA GLY A 188 28.64 -28.92 -43.60
C GLY A 188 29.03 -27.91 -44.68
N GLY A 189 29.25 -28.23 -45.95
CA GLY A 189 28.81 -29.37 -46.73
C GLY A 189 28.05 -28.89 -47.96
N GLY A 190 28.78 -28.49 -49.01
CA GLY A 190 28.34 -28.51 -50.42
C GLY A 190 27.49 -27.34 -50.95
N SER A 191 28.07 -26.60 -51.91
CA SER A 191 27.56 -26.31 -53.27
C SER A 191 27.97 -24.89 -53.70
N ASP A 192 28.88 -24.82 -54.68
CA ASP A 192 28.81 -23.97 -55.88
C ASP A 192 30.21 -23.86 -56.51
N GLU A 193 30.45 -24.67 -57.53
CA GLU A 193 31.43 -24.42 -58.58
C GLU A 193 30.74 -24.59 -59.94
N GLU A 194 31.14 -23.71 -60.86
CA GLU A 194 30.59 -23.36 -62.18
C GLU A 194 30.48 -24.51 -63.20
#